data_AF-A0A482XJY3-F1
#
_entry.id   AF-A0A482XJY3-F1
#
_cell.length_a   1.000
_cell.length_b   1.000
_cell.length_c   1.000
_cell.angle_alpha   90.00
_cell.angle_beta   90.00
_cell.angle_gamma   90.00
#
_symmetry.space_group_name_H-M   'P 1'
#
loop_
_entity.id
_entity.type
_entity.pdbx_description
1 polymer ?
#
loop_
_entity_poly.entity_id
_entity_poly.type
_entity_poly.pdbx_seq_one_letter_code
_entity_poly.pdbx_strand_id
1 'polypeptide(L)'
;MSVLKASSFISTSKGIFGSRTLSSNGAQANVDPSSTPEQKLMKKWGTDSVRIAERLEAGKVKPFNTIPGPKSFSFLGTKPLFWKIVGKYDRNQHMDTYFKFYKEFGQIVREDVHPKHPLVHIYNPADMQTMFIYEGTYPQRYSHMVLEKYRLEKPEVYASGGILPS
;
A
#
# COMPACT_ATOMS: atom_id res chain seq x y z
N MET A 1 -37.23 37.26 64.18
CA MET A 1 -36.47 36.76 65.35
C MET A 1 -35.89 35.41 64.94
N SER A 2 -34.61 35.12 64.87
CA SER A 2 -33.40 35.73 65.42
C SER A 2 -32.27 35.61 64.40
N VAL A 3 -31.38 36.60 64.45
CA VAL A 3 -30.10 36.72 63.75
C VAL A 3 -29.06 35.79 64.38
N LEU A 4 -27.97 35.51 63.63
CA LEU A 4 -26.55 35.35 64.03
C LEU A 4 -25.91 34.11 63.36
N LYS A 5 -24.64 34.05 62.97
CA LYS A 5 -23.62 35.01 62.49
C LYS A 5 -22.49 34.12 61.93
N ALA A 6 -21.76 34.62 60.94
CA ALA A 6 -20.67 33.95 60.23
C ALA A 6 -19.49 33.52 61.12
N SER A 7 -18.77 32.48 60.68
CA SER A 7 -17.35 32.26 60.99
C SER A 7 -16.61 31.67 59.79
N SER A 8 -15.73 32.48 59.25
CA SER A 8 -14.74 32.23 58.20
C SER A 8 -13.69 31.19 58.57
N PHE A 9 -13.36 30.29 57.65
CA PHE A 9 -12.01 29.72 57.55
C PHE A 9 -11.48 29.90 56.14
N ILE A 10 -10.49 30.77 56.04
CA ILE A 10 -9.67 31.05 54.87
C ILE A 10 -8.67 29.89 54.77
N SER A 11 -8.74 29.12 53.69
CA SER A 11 -7.63 28.24 53.29
C SER A 11 -7.15 28.68 51.92
N THR A 12 -6.05 29.41 51.93
CA THR A 12 -5.36 29.94 50.76
C THR A 12 -4.58 28.81 50.10
N SER A 13 -5.04 28.29 48.97
CA SER A 13 -4.17 27.60 48.02
C SER A 13 -4.06 28.44 46.74
N LYS A 14 -2.93 29.15 46.63
CA LYS A 14 -2.47 29.77 45.39
C LYS A 14 -2.15 28.66 44.39
N GLY A 15 -3.15 28.22 43.64
CA GLY A 15 -2.97 27.46 42.41
C GLY A 15 -3.01 28.42 41.25
N ILE A 16 -1.85 28.67 40.65
CA ILE A 16 -1.66 29.51 39.46
C ILE A 16 -2.38 28.82 38.28
N PHE A 17 -3.67 29.10 38.10
CA PHE A 17 -4.39 28.82 36.85
C PHE A 17 -4.02 29.91 35.84
N GLY A 18 -2.86 29.74 35.21
CA GLY A 18 -2.53 30.47 34.00
C GLY A 18 -3.44 30.00 32.88
N SER A 19 -4.58 30.66 32.69
CA SER A 19 -5.38 30.54 31.47
C SER A 19 -4.58 31.14 30.32
N ARG A 20 -3.72 30.33 29.69
CA ARG A 20 -3.21 30.63 28.35
C ARG A 20 -4.38 30.48 27.39
N THR A 21 -5.07 31.58 27.15
CA THR A 21 -5.82 31.75 25.91
C THR A 21 -4.79 31.71 24.78
N LEU A 22 -4.60 30.53 24.19
CA LEU A 22 -3.92 30.37 22.91
C LEU A 22 -4.79 31.07 21.86
N SER A 23 -4.55 32.37 21.70
CA SER A 23 -4.98 33.15 20.53
C SER A 23 -4.29 32.55 19.32
N SER A 24 -4.91 31.54 18.72
CA SER A 24 -4.54 31.03 17.40
C SER A 24 -4.97 32.03 16.34
N ASN A 25 -4.32 33.19 16.32
CA ASN A 25 -4.19 33.98 15.10
C ASN A 25 -3.17 33.29 14.19
N GLY A 26 -3.44 32.04 13.82
CA GLY A 26 -2.92 31.48 12.60
C GLY A 26 -3.84 32.01 11.51
N ALA A 27 -3.31 32.88 10.64
CA ALA A 27 -4.02 33.24 9.44
C ALA A 27 -4.50 31.94 8.77
N GLN A 28 -5.83 31.74 8.71
CA GLN A 28 -6.39 30.86 7.70
C GLN A 28 -6.04 31.52 6.37
N ALA A 29 -4.83 31.23 5.88
CA ALA A 29 -4.52 31.45 4.49
C ALA A 29 -5.62 30.70 3.74
N ASN A 30 -6.36 31.42 2.90
CA ASN A 30 -7.14 30.85 1.81
C ASN A 30 -6.15 30.12 0.89
N VAL A 31 -5.65 28.98 1.36
CA VAL A 31 -4.93 27.99 0.57
C VAL A 31 -6.06 27.36 -0.22
N ASP A 32 -6.20 27.80 -1.47
CA ASP A 32 -7.10 27.18 -2.44
C ASP A 32 -7.02 25.66 -2.24
N PRO A 33 -8.13 24.95 -1.98
CA PRO A 33 -8.16 23.51 -1.79
C PRO A 33 -7.75 22.74 -3.06
N SER A 34 -7.16 23.39 -4.07
CA SER A 34 -6.41 22.80 -5.18
C SER A 34 -4.88 22.77 -4.99
N SER A 35 -4.34 23.38 -3.92
CA SER A 35 -2.92 23.74 -3.80
C SER A 35 -2.13 22.94 -2.76
N THR A 36 -2.73 21.96 -2.09
CA THR A 36 -1.95 21.06 -1.22
C THR A 36 -0.92 20.27 -2.06
N PRO A 37 0.27 19.97 -1.51
CA PRO A 37 1.28 19.18 -2.19
C PRO A 37 0.73 17.83 -2.70
N GLU A 38 -0.17 17.22 -1.93
CA GLU A 38 -0.84 15.96 -2.27
C GLU A 38 -1.75 16.12 -3.48
N GLN A 39 -2.60 17.15 -3.54
CA GLN A 39 -3.48 17.38 -4.70
C GLN A 39 -2.71 17.76 -5.95
N LYS A 40 -1.62 18.54 -5.81
CA LYS A 40 -0.71 18.85 -6.92
C LYS A 40 -0.03 17.58 -7.44
N LEU A 41 0.36 16.68 -6.53
CA LEU A 41 0.89 15.36 -6.86
C LEU A 41 -0.19 14.54 -7.58
N MET A 42 -1.39 14.40 -7.03
CA MET A 42 -2.48 13.64 -7.65
C MET A 42 -2.86 14.18 -9.04
N LYS A 43 -2.90 15.49 -9.23
CA LYS A 43 -3.14 16.12 -10.54
C LYS A 43 -2.03 15.82 -11.53
N LYS A 44 -0.76 15.94 -11.10
CA LYS A 44 0.40 15.60 -11.92
C LYS A 44 0.37 14.12 -12.33
N TRP A 45 0.12 13.22 -11.37
CA TRP A 45 0.02 11.79 -11.62
C TRP A 45 -1.14 11.45 -12.55
N GLY A 46 -2.29 12.10 -12.39
CA GLY A 46 -3.45 11.96 -13.29
C GLY A 46 -3.21 12.47 -14.72
N THR A 47 -2.35 13.47 -14.91
CA THR A 47 -1.96 13.91 -16.27
C THR A 47 -0.85 13.05 -16.88
N ASP A 48 0.08 12.57 -16.06
CA ASP A 48 1.17 11.71 -16.51
C ASP A 48 0.63 10.33 -16.92
N SER A 49 -0.37 9.82 -16.19
CA SER A 49 -1.05 8.57 -16.50
C SER A 49 -1.73 8.56 -17.87
N VAL A 50 -2.52 9.60 -18.15
CA VAL A 50 -3.24 9.75 -19.44
C VAL A 50 -2.25 9.81 -20.61
N ARG A 51 -1.13 10.54 -20.46
CA ARG A 51 -0.09 10.63 -21.50
C ARG A 51 0.66 9.33 -21.71
N ILE A 52 0.99 8.62 -20.62
CA ILE A 52 1.63 7.31 -20.71
C ILE A 52 0.67 6.33 -21.40
N ALA A 53 -0.63 6.43 -21.13
CA ALA A 53 -1.63 5.61 -21.78
C ALA A 53 -1.75 5.84 -23.27
N GLU A 54 -1.84 7.09 -23.67
CA GLU A 54 -1.84 7.48 -25.08
C GLU A 54 -0.58 6.98 -25.82
N ARG A 55 0.60 7.07 -25.19
CA ARG A 55 1.85 6.54 -25.78
C ARG A 55 1.89 5.02 -25.87
N LEU A 56 1.32 4.32 -24.89
CA LEU A 56 1.24 2.86 -24.89
C LEU A 56 0.23 2.36 -25.92
N GLU A 57 -0.91 3.02 -26.08
CA GLU A 57 -1.89 2.74 -27.14
C GLU A 57 -1.31 3.01 -28.54
N ALA A 58 -0.49 4.05 -28.67
CA ALA A 58 0.24 4.32 -29.91
C ALA A 58 1.34 3.26 -30.22
N GLY A 59 1.79 2.52 -29.20
CA GLY A 59 2.74 1.43 -29.34
C GLY A 59 2.05 0.12 -29.72
N LYS A 60 2.69 -0.70 -30.56
CA LYS A 60 2.24 -2.07 -30.83
C LYS A 60 2.46 -2.93 -29.57
N VAL A 61 1.44 -3.02 -28.71
CA VAL A 61 1.49 -3.78 -27.44
C VAL A 61 1.72 -5.27 -27.73
N LYS A 62 2.72 -5.87 -27.08
CA LYS A 62 2.99 -7.30 -27.19
C LYS A 62 1.99 -8.09 -26.34
N PRO A 63 1.55 -9.28 -26.79
CA PRO A 63 0.62 -10.08 -26.00
C PRO A 63 1.27 -10.60 -24.72
N PHE A 64 0.48 -10.78 -23.66
CA PHE A 64 0.93 -11.21 -22.34
C PHE A 64 1.80 -12.49 -22.35
N ASN A 65 1.50 -13.41 -23.28
CA ASN A 65 2.23 -14.67 -23.42
C ASN A 65 3.66 -14.55 -23.97
N THR A 66 4.06 -13.37 -24.42
CA THR A 66 5.41 -13.12 -24.93
C THR A 66 6.38 -12.58 -23.88
N ILE A 67 5.90 -12.35 -22.65
CA ILE A 67 6.76 -11.93 -21.54
C ILE A 67 7.75 -13.07 -21.23
N PRO A 68 9.07 -12.80 -21.22
CA PRO A 68 10.07 -13.83 -20.95
C PRO A 68 9.98 -14.31 -19.51
N GLY A 69 10.37 -15.55 -19.26
CA GLY A 69 10.42 -16.08 -17.91
C GLY A 69 10.71 -17.57 -17.81
N PRO A 70 10.82 -18.10 -16.59
CA PRO A 70 11.08 -19.50 -16.36
C PRO A 70 9.99 -20.37 -17.00
N LYS A 71 10.42 -21.40 -17.74
CA LYS A 71 9.48 -22.32 -18.40
C LYS A 71 8.64 -23.05 -17.35
N SER A 72 7.33 -22.86 -17.45
CA SER A 72 6.35 -23.56 -16.62
C SER A 72 6.17 -25.00 -17.08
N PHE A 73 6.09 -25.94 -16.15
CA PHE A 73 5.69 -27.31 -16.46
C PHE A 73 4.16 -27.42 -16.47
N SER A 74 3.59 -28.17 -17.43
CA SER A 74 2.16 -28.13 -17.78
C SER A 74 1.19 -28.26 -16.58
N PHE A 75 1.51 -29.10 -15.59
CA PHE A 75 0.67 -29.27 -14.38
C PHE A 75 1.25 -28.61 -13.13
N LEU A 76 2.58 -28.53 -13.03
CA LEU A 76 3.27 -28.12 -11.80
C LEU A 76 3.65 -26.63 -11.78
N GLY A 77 3.48 -25.92 -12.90
CA GLY A 77 3.95 -24.54 -13.04
C GLY A 77 5.47 -24.46 -12.91
N THR A 78 5.96 -23.40 -12.27
CA THR A 78 7.39 -23.18 -12.00
C THR A 78 7.91 -23.88 -10.74
N LYS A 79 7.03 -24.56 -9.97
CA LYS A 79 7.38 -25.20 -8.69
C LYS A 79 8.59 -26.15 -8.74
N PRO A 80 8.79 -26.98 -9.78
CA PRO A 80 9.94 -27.88 -9.85
C PRO A 80 11.30 -27.15 -9.86
N LEU A 81 11.34 -25.90 -10.35
CA LEU A 81 12.56 -25.10 -10.37
C LEU A 81 13.00 -24.64 -8.96
N PHE A 82 12.17 -24.86 -7.95
CA PHE A 82 12.42 -24.54 -6.55
C PHE A 82 12.67 -25.77 -5.66
N TRP A 83 12.75 -26.98 -6.23
CA TRP A 83 13.03 -28.20 -5.46
C TRP A 83 14.52 -28.35 -5.17
N LYS A 84 14.91 -28.70 -3.94
CA LYS A 84 16.33 -28.77 -3.53
C LYS A 84 17.23 -29.72 -4.36
N ILE A 85 16.66 -30.68 -5.08
CA ILE A 85 17.40 -31.70 -5.84
C ILE A 85 17.68 -31.24 -7.29
N VAL A 86 16.81 -30.42 -7.89
CA VAL A 86 16.86 -30.01 -9.31
C VAL A 86 16.78 -28.48 -9.48
N GLY A 87 16.49 -27.78 -8.39
CA GLY A 87 16.02 -26.40 -8.38
C GLY A 87 17.17 -25.41 -8.46
N LYS A 88 17.14 -24.61 -9.52
CA LYS A 88 18.04 -23.48 -9.76
C LYS A 88 17.80 -22.31 -8.79
N TYR A 89 16.62 -22.29 -8.18
CA TYR A 89 16.13 -21.21 -7.33
C TYR A 89 15.80 -21.72 -5.93
N ASP A 90 15.98 -20.86 -4.93
CA ASP A 90 15.70 -21.18 -3.53
C ASP A 90 14.45 -20.44 -3.10
N ARG A 91 13.45 -21.20 -2.63
CA ARG A 91 12.19 -20.65 -2.12
C ARG A 91 12.40 -19.80 -0.87
N ASN A 92 13.42 -20.08 -0.07
CA ASN A 92 13.68 -19.34 1.17
C ASN A 92 14.48 -18.05 0.92
N GLN A 93 15.09 -17.92 -0.27
CA GLN A 93 15.92 -16.77 -0.66
C GLN A 93 15.28 -16.06 -1.85
N HIS A 94 14.18 -15.35 -1.57
CA HIS A 94 13.40 -14.63 -2.58
C HIS A 94 14.23 -13.56 -3.30
N MET A 95 15.04 -12.79 -2.57
CA MET A 95 15.83 -11.70 -3.15
C MET A 95 16.85 -12.22 -4.17
N ASP A 96 17.58 -13.28 -3.83
CA ASP A 96 18.55 -13.89 -4.73
C ASP A 96 17.87 -14.53 -5.93
N THR A 97 16.70 -15.15 -5.73
CA THR A 97 15.91 -15.71 -6.82
C THR A 97 15.45 -14.62 -7.80
N TYR A 98 14.90 -13.51 -7.29
CA TYR A 98 14.45 -12.41 -8.13
C TYR A 98 15.62 -11.71 -8.83
N PHE A 99 16.77 -11.62 -8.18
CA PHE A 99 17.98 -11.12 -8.84
C PHE A 99 18.43 -12.04 -9.98
N LYS A 100 18.36 -13.37 -9.80
CA LYS A 100 18.64 -14.32 -10.89
C LYS A 100 17.64 -14.19 -12.03
N PHE A 101 16.34 -14.05 -11.74
CA PHE A 101 15.32 -13.80 -12.77
C PHE A 101 15.62 -12.53 -13.57
N TYR A 102 15.98 -11.45 -12.89
CA TYR A 102 16.39 -10.21 -13.54
C TYR A 102 17.60 -10.41 -14.46
N LYS A 103 18.62 -11.15 -14.00
CA LYS A 103 19.82 -11.44 -14.79
C LYS A 103 19.55 -12.33 -16.01
N GLU A 104 18.61 -13.27 -15.91
CA GLU A 104 18.34 -14.24 -16.97
C GLU A 104 17.32 -13.78 -18.01
N PHE A 105 16.27 -13.08 -17.56
CA PHE A 105 15.11 -12.75 -18.40
C PHE A 105 14.92 -11.24 -18.59
N GLY A 106 15.59 -10.41 -17.78
CA GLY A 106 15.58 -8.96 -17.90
C GLY A 106 14.58 -8.25 -16.98
N GLN A 107 14.09 -7.09 -17.43
CA GLN A 107 13.37 -6.13 -16.59
C GLN A 107 11.91 -6.49 -16.28
N ILE A 108 11.29 -7.33 -17.11
CA ILE A 108 9.91 -7.81 -16.93
C ILE A 108 9.92 -9.32 -17.12
N VAL A 109 9.50 -10.05 -16.09
CA VAL A 109 9.59 -11.51 -16.05
C VAL A 109 8.24 -12.10 -15.66
N ARG A 110 7.77 -13.07 -16.44
CA ARG A 110 6.53 -13.79 -16.12
C ARG A 110 6.84 -15.16 -15.53
N GLU A 111 6.27 -15.43 -14.37
CA GLU A 111 6.37 -16.69 -13.67
C GLU A 111 4.98 -17.32 -13.50
N ASP A 112 4.77 -18.50 -14.07
CA ASP A 112 3.52 -19.23 -13.87
C ASP A 112 3.64 -20.15 -12.63
N VAL A 113 3.49 -19.56 -11.44
CA VAL A 113 3.53 -20.27 -10.14
C VAL A 113 2.46 -21.37 -10.10
N HIS A 114 1.31 -21.09 -10.69
CA HIS A 114 0.25 -22.04 -10.97
C HIS A 114 -0.34 -21.74 -12.36
N PRO A 115 -0.81 -22.73 -13.14
CA PRO A 115 -1.33 -22.49 -14.50
C PRO A 115 -2.46 -21.44 -14.60
N LYS A 116 -3.16 -21.17 -13.49
CA LYS A 116 -4.24 -20.17 -13.41
C LYS A 116 -3.84 -18.85 -12.72
N HIS A 117 -2.62 -18.77 -12.18
CA HIS A 117 -2.13 -17.64 -11.42
C HIS A 117 -0.74 -17.24 -11.94
N PRO A 118 -0.67 -16.55 -13.09
CA PRO A 118 0.57 -15.98 -13.57
C PRO A 118 1.00 -14.82 -12.65
N LEU A 119 2.28 -14.77 -12.35
CA LEU A 119 2.91 -13.69 -11.60
C LEU A 119 3.83 -12.92 -12.54
N VAL A 120 3.81 -11.59 -12.50
CA VAL A 120 4.71 -10.74 -13.27
C VAL A 120 5.62 -9.98 -12.32
N HIS A 121 6.92 -10.19 -12.46
CA HIS A 121 7.96 -9.46 -11.78
C HIS A 121 8.37 -8.27 -12.63
N ILE A 122 8.25 -7.06 -12.07
CA ILE A 122 8.68 -5.81 -12.70
C ILE A 122 9.88 -5.31 -11.90
N TYR A 123 10.99 -5.03 -12.57
CA TYR A 123 12.22 -4.54 -11.93
C TYR A 123 12.51 -3.07 -12.20
N ASN A 124 11.91 -2.50 -13.24
CA ASN A 124 12.10 -1.09 -13.61
C ASN A 124 11.13 -0.18 -12.83
N PRO A 125 11.61 0.82 -12.07
CA PRO A 125 10.75 1.74 -11.32
C PRO A 125 9.76 2.52 -12.19
N ALA A 126 10.13 2.87 -13.43
CA ALA A 126 9.22 3.59 -14.33
C ALA A 126 8.02 2.73 -14.76
N ASP A 127 8.27 1.42 -14.97
CA ASP A 127 7.22 0.46 -15.31
C ASP A 127 6.33 0.16 -14.09
N MET A 128 6.91 0.13 -12.87
CA MET A 128 6.13 0.04 -11.64
C MET A 128 5.20 1.24 -11.47
N GLN A 129 5.72 2.47 -11.68
CA GLN A 129 4.91 3.69 -11.61
C GLN A 129 3.76 3.64 -12.60
N THR A 130 4.05 3.19 -13.83
CA THR A 130 3.02 3.01 -14.86
C THR A 130 1.98 2.00 -14.42
N MET A 131 2.40 0.84 -13.91
CA MET A 131 1.48 -0.19 -13.41
C MET A 131 0.58 0.36 -12.29
N PHE A 132 1.14 1.05 -11.31
CA PHE A 132 0.37 1.68 -10.22
C PHE A 132 -0.64 2.71 -10.71
N ILE A 133 -0.26 3.47 -11.73
CA ILE A 133 -1.15 4.44 -12.39
C ILE A 133 -2.39 3.76 -12.97
N TYR A 134 -2.23 2.55 -13.54
CA TYR A 134 -3.30 1.83 -14.24
C TYR A 134 -4.11 0.88 -13.36
N GLU A 135 -3.50 0.30 -12.32
CA GLU A 135 -4.18 -0.62 -11.40
C GLU A 135 -5.28 0.10 -10.60
N GLY A 136 -5.10 1.39 -10.34
CA GLY A 136 -6.04 2.25 -9.65
C GLY A 136 -5.44 2.93 -8.43
N THR A 137 -6.28 3.49 -7.56
CA THR A 137 -5.82 4.26 -6.39
C THR A 137 -5.11 3.41 -5.33
N TYR A 138 -5.45 2.13 -5.22
CA TYR A 138 -4.90 1.22 -4.23
C TYR A 138 -4.61 -0.16 -4.85
N PRO A 139 -3.46 -0.78 -4.53
CA PRO A 139 -3.15 -2.12 -5.03
C PRO A 139 -4.10 -3.16 -4.44
N GLN A 140 -4.51 -4.13 -5.25
CA GLN A 140 -5.31 -5.24 -4.73
C GLN A 140 -4.44 -6.18 -3.88
N ARG A 141 -4.80 -6.33 -2.60
CA ARG A 141 -4.13 -7.25 -1.67
C ARG A 141 -5.08 -8.41 -1.34
N TYR A 142 -4.94 -9.54 -2.03
CA TYR A 142 -5.81 -10.71 -1.83
C TYR A 142 -5.92 -11.17 -0.36
N SER A 143 -4.85 -11.06 0.43
CA SER A 143 -4.88 -11.39 1.87
C SER A 143 -5.87 -10.51 2.65
N HIS A 144 -6.02 -9.25 2.24
CA HIS A 144 -6.90 -8.29 2.90
C HIS A 144 -8.36 -8.53 2.54
N MET A 145 -8.67 -9.07 1.35
CA MET A 145 -10.03 -9.48 0.99
C MET A 145 -10.52 -10.63 1.86
N VAL A 146 -9.65 -11.62 2.11
CA VAL A 146 -9.96 -12.74 2.99
C VAL A 146 -10.15 -12.26 4.43
N LEU A 147 -9.28 -11.36 4.89
CA LEU A 147 -9.37 -10.77 6.22
C LEU A 147 -10.64 -9.93 6.38
N GLU A 148 -11.00 -9.11 5.40
CA GLU A 148 -12.26 -8.35 5.37
C GLU A 148 -13.45 -9.28 5.51
N LYS A 149 -13.53 -10.34 4.71
CA LYS A 149 -14.58 -11.35 4.81
C LYS A 149 -14.67 -11.93 6.24
N TYR A 150 -13.55 -12.34 6.82
CA TYR A 150 -13.53 -12.89 8.18
C TYR A 150 -13.97 -11.87 9.24
N ARG A 151 -13.59 -10.60 9.11
CA ARG A 151 -14.03 -9.54 10.02
C ARG A 151 -15.54 -9.31 9.95
N LEU A 152 -16.10 -9.34 8.74
CA LEU A 152 -17.53 -9.17 8.52
C LEU A 152 -18.35 -10.38 9.00
N GLU A 153 -17.83 -11.61 8.81
CA GLU A 153 -18.52 -12.84 9.22
C GLU A 153 -18.42 -13.14 10.72
N LYS A 154 -17.35 -12.69 11.39
CA LYS A 154 -17.08 -12.99 12.80
C LYS A 154 -16.70 -11.73 13.60
N PRO A 155 -17.61 -10.75 13.72
CA PRO A 155 -17.34 -9.51 14.43
C PRO A 155 -16.97 -9.75 15.90
N GLU A 156 -17.49 -10.79 16.54
CA GLU A 156 -17.18 -11.16 17.92
C GLU A 156 -15.71 -11.58 18.13
N VAL A 157 -15.07 -12.15 17.11
CA VAL A 157 -13.65 -12.56 17.15
C VAL A 157 -12.74 -11.42 16.69
N TYR A 158 -13.19 -10.63 15.72
CA TYR A 158 -12.36 -9.62 15.05
C TYR A 158 -12.79 -8.16 15.32
N ALA A 159 -13.57 -7.90 16.38
CA ALA A 159 -13.96 -6.54 16.79
C ALA A 159 -12.77 -5.66 17.22
N SER A 160 -11.63 -6.26 17.58
CA SER A 160 -10.41 -5.54 17.93
C SER A 160 -9.46 -5.42 16.74
N GLY A 161 -8.73 -4.31 16.64
CA GLY A 161 -7.77 -4.06 15.55
C GLY A 161 -6.56 -5.00 15.52
N GLY A 162 -6.47 -5.99 16.42
CA GLY A 162 -5.22 -6.68 16.75
C GLY A 162 -4.92 -7.98 16.00
N ILE A 163 -5.83 -8.57 15.23
CA ILE A 163 -5.52 -9.82 14.52
C ILE A 163 -5.07 -9.51 13.09
N LEU A 164 -3.75 -9.59 12.89
CA LEU A 164 -3.13 -9.75 11.59
C LEU A 164 -2.90 -11.24 11.35
N PRO A 165 -3.36 -11.83 10.23
CA PRO A 165 -2.95 -13.17 9.86
C PRO A 165 -1.46 -13.12 9.50
N SER A 166 -0.64 -13.82 10.29
CA SER A 166 0.78 -14.08 10.02
C SER A 166 0.96 -15.16 8.95
#